data_AF-A0A662GR72-F1
#
_entry.id   AF-A0A662GR72-F1
#
_cell.length_a   1.000
_cell.length_b   1.000
_cell.length_c   1.000
_cell.angle_alpha   90.00
_cell.angle_beta   90.00
_cell.angle_gamma   90.00
#
_symmetry.space_group_name_H-M   'P 1'
#
loop_
_entity.id
_entity.type
_entity.pdbx_description
1 polymer ?
#
loop_
_entity_poly.entity_id
_entity_poly.type
_entity_poly.pdbx_seq_one_letter_code
_entity_poly.pdbx_strand_id
1 'polypeptide(L)'
;EQGVDRIVTDLPYGRTSSTHGRTRLELVSGLLSLAGAVLRRGGVAVFMHEGGLRVEDLVSEAGAKLIDQHEIRVHGGLTRVVRVVAFD
;
A
#
# COMPACT_ATOMS: atom_id res chain seq x y z
N GLU A 1 -3.81 -24.31 0.90
CA GLU A 1 -4.43 -22.99 0.70
C GLU A 1 -3.84 -22.39 -0.56
N GLN A 2 -4.67 -21.96 -1.52
CA GLN A 2 -4.21 -21.29 -2.75
C GLN A 2 -4.21 -19.78 -2.47
N GLY A 3 -3.16 -19.08 -2.89
CA GLY A 3 -2.98 -17.64 -2.69
C GLY A 3 -1.52 -17.27 -2.90
N VAL A 4 -1.24 -16.00 -3.21
CA VAL A 4 0.14 -15.54 -3.36
C VAL A 4 0.76 -15.32 -1.98
N ASP A 5 2.08 -15.56 -1.84
CA ASP A 5 2.78 -15.35 -0.59
C ASP A 5 2.88 -13.87 -0.23
N ARG A 6 3.19 -13.03 -1.21
CA ARG A 6 3.58 -11.64 -1.03
C ARG A 6 3.11 -10.78 -2.20
N ILE A 7 2.76 -9.53 -1.90
CA ILE A 7 2.56 -8.47 -2.90
C ILE A 7 3.60 -7.40 -2.63
N VAL A 8 4.31 -6.93 -3.66
CA VAL A 8 5.27 -5.82 -3.54
C VAL A 8 5.03 -4.87 -4.71
N THR A 9 4.70 -3.60 -4.43
CA THR A 9 4.34 -2.65 -5.50
C THR A 9 4.63 -1.18 -5.16
N ASP A 10 4.91 -0.39 -6.20
CA ASP A 10 5.01 1.08 -6.14
C ASP A 10 3.72 1.66 -6.75
N LEU A 11 2.86 2.29 -5.94
CA LEU A 11 1.60 2.83 -6.43
C LEU A 11 1.80 4.13 -7.22
N PRO A 12 1.05 4.35 -8.31
CA PRO A 12 1.10 5.61 -9.02
C PRO A 12 0.53 6.74 -8.15
N TYR A 13 1.30 7.81 -7.94
CA TYR A 13 0.91 8.98 -7.14
C TYR A 13 0.58 10.22 -8.00
N GLY A 14 0.47 10.05 -9.32
CA GLY A 14 -0.05 11.10 -10.22
C GLY A 14 0.96 12.17 -10.66
N ARG A 15 2.27 11.94 -10.48
CA ARG A 15 3.31 12.84 -11.04
C ARG A 15 3.79 12.41 -12.42
N THR A 16 4.33 11.19 -12.51
CA THR A 16 4.90 10.62 -13.75
C THR A 16 4.06 9.48 -14.31
N SER A 17 3.20 8.88 -13.49
CA SER A 17 2.29 7.80 -13.88
C SER A 17 0.85 8.21 -13.63
N SER A 18 -0.02 7.92 -14.60
CA SER A 18 -1.45 8.26 -14.57
C SER A 18 -2.18 7.47 -13.49
N THR A 19 -2.98 8.17 -12.68
CA THR A 19 -3.92 7.52 -11.75
C THR A 19 -5.24 7.11 -12.42
N HIS A 20 -5.42 7.45 -13.71
CA HIS A 20 -6.66 7.24 -14.47
C HIS A 20 -7.90 7.79 -13.74
N GLY A 21 -7.78 8.99 -13.15
CA GLY A 21 -8.87 9.66 -12.45
C GLY A 21 -9.10 9.21 -11.01
N ARG A 22 -8.37 8.20 -10.52
CA ARG A 22 -8.43 7.76 -9.13
C ARG A 22 -7.60 8.66 -8.23
N THR A 23 -8.09 8.87 -7.02
CA THR A 23 -7.34 9.47 -5.92
C THR A 23 -6.28 8.49 -5.40
N ARG A 24 -5.26 9.01 -4.70
CA ARG A 24 -4.22 8.15 -4.11
C ARG A 24 -4.79 7.22 -3.03
N LEU A 25 -5.80 7.67 -2.28
CA LEU A 25 -6.48 6.86 -1.27
C LEU A 25 -7.28 5.71 -1.91
N GLU A 26 -7.97 5.95 -3.03
CA GLU A 26 -8.67 4.88 -3.76
C GLU A 26 -7.72 3.82 -4.30
N LEU A 27 -6.51 4.22 -4.73
CA LEU A 27 -5.49 3.26 -5.17
C LEU A 27 -4.99 2.39 -4.01
N VAL A 28 -4.74 3.00 -2.84
CA VAL A 28 -4.32 2.26 -1.64
C VAL A 28 -5.45 1.34 -1.16
N SER A 29 -6.68 1.85 -1.06
CA SER A 29 -7.85 1.06 -0.63
C SER A 29 -8.12 -0.12 -1.58
N GLY A 30 -8.04 0.11 -2.89
CA GLY A 30 -8.19 -0.94 -3.90
C GLY A 30 -7.09 -1.99 -3.82
N LEU A 31 -5.84 -1.58 -3.59
CA LEU A 31 -4.73 -2.51 -3.34
C LEU A 31 -4.97 -3.36 -2.09
N LEU A 32 -5.34 -2.74 -0.97
CA LEU A 32 -5.56 -3.45 0.29
C LEU A 32 -6.73 -4.44 0.21
N SER A 33 -7.81 -4.05 -0.47
CA SER A 33 -8.96 -4.93 -0.73
C SER A 33 -8.56 -6.13 -1.59
N LEU A 34 -7.79 -5.90 -2.66
CA LEU A 34 -7.25 -6.98 -3.49
C LEU A 34 -6.32 -7.89 -2.68
N ALA A 35 -5.42 -7.31 -1.89
CA ALA A 35 -4.46 -8.04 -1.08
C ALA A 35 -5.16 -8.99 -0.09
N GLY A 36 -6.18 -8.52 0.62
CA GLY A 36 -6.98 -9.35 1.52
C GLY A 36 -7.72 -10.50 0.81
N ALA A 37 -8.01 -10.38 -0.48
CA ALA A 37 -8.67 -11.43 -1.25
C ALA A 37 -7.71 -12.47 -1.86
N VAL A 38 -6.44 -12.11 -2.11
CA VAL A 38 -5.50 -12.97 -2.88
C VAL A 38 -4.30 -13.46 -2.08
N LEU A 39 -3.95 -12.78 -0.98
CA LEU A 39 -2.90 -13.25 -0.08
C LEU A 39 -3.38 -14.48 0.66
N ARG A 40 -2.51 -15.48 0.78
CA ARG A 40 -2.74 -16.56 1.73
C ARG A 40 -2.67 -16.03 3.18
N ARG A 41 -3.16 -16.83 4.13
CA ARG A 41 -3.04 -16.55 5.56
C ARG A 41 -1.59 -16.26 5.97
N GLY A 42 -1.36 -15.20 6.75
CA GLY A 42 -0.01 -14.72 7.09
C GLY A 42 0.76 -14.14 5.90
N GLY A 43 0.04 -13.77 4.84
CA GLY A 43 0.55 -13.09 3.67
C GLY A 43 0.92 -11.65 4.00
N VAL A 44 1.86 -11.08 3.24
CA VAL A 44 2.37 -9.73 3.47
C VAL A 44 2.26 -8.92 2.19
N ALA A 45 1.74 -7.70 2.30
CA ALA A 45 1.81 -6.69 1.25
C ALA A 45 2.83 -5.61 1.63
N VAL A 46 3.70 -5.27 0.69
CA VAL A 46 4.62 -4.15 0.76
C VAL A 46 4.22 -3.17 -0.32
N PHE A 47 3.91 -1.94 0.07
CA PHE A 47 3.52 -0.92 -0.90
C PHE A 47 4.09 0.43 -0.55
N MET A 48 4.28 1.24 -1.58
CA MET A 48 4.82 2.58 -1.46
C MET A 48 3.78 3.62 -1.86
N HIS A 49 3.73 4.72 -1.11
CA HIS A 49 2.89 5.88 -1.39
C HIS A 49 3.64 7.19 -1.12
N GLU A 50 3.06 8.33 -1.53
CA GLU A 50 3.62 9.65 -1.23
C GLU A 50 3.48 10.00 0.26
N GLY A 51 4.47 10.71 0.81
CA GLY A 51 4.45 11.21 2.18
C GLY A 51 3.28 12.18 2.42
N GLY A 52 2.76 12.17 3.65
CA GLY A 52 1.59 12.97 4.05
C GLY A 52 0.24 12.33 3.76
N LEU A 53 0.21 11.19 3.05
CA LEU A 53 -1.01 10.39 2.87
C LEU A 53 -1.26 9.56 4.13
N ARG A 54 -2.42 9.78 4.78
CA ARG A 54 -2.89 8.98 5.92
C ARG A 54 -3.61 7.74 5.39
N VAL A 55 -3.07 6.56 5.69
CA VAL A 55 -3.56 5.26 5.17
C VAL A 55 -3.81 4.25 6.28
N GLU A 56 -3.56 4.62 7.54
CA GLU A 56 -3.68 3.79 8.72
C GLU A 56 -5.10 3.23 8.88
N ASP A 57 -6.10 4.08 8.70
CA ASP A 57 -7.51 3.70 8.76
C ASP A 57 -7.84 2.67 7.66
N LEU A 58 -7.35 2.88 6.43
CA LEU A 58 -7.55 1.96 5.31
C LEU A 58 -6.91 0.58 5.59
N VAL A 59 -5.72 0.56 6.19
CA VAL A 59 -5.04 -0.70 6.58
C VAL A 59 -5.89 -1.45 7.61
N SER A 60 -6.38 -0.74 8.63
CA SER A 60 -7.22 -1.34 9.68
C SER A 60 -8.57 -1.83 9.13
N GLU A 61 -9.22 -1.04 8.28
CA GLU A 61 -10.51 -1.39 7.64
C GLU A 61 -10.40 -2.61 6.72
N ALA A 62 -9.23 -2.80 6.09
CA ALA A 62 -8.95 -3.97 5.26
C ALA A 62 -8.65 -5.25 6.07
N GLY A 63 -8.66 -5.18 7.41
CA GLY A 63 -8.30 -6.31 8.27
C GLY A 63 -6.80 -6.61 8.28
N ALA A 64 -5.97 -5.67 7.82
CA ALA A 64 -4.53 -5.79 7.82
C ALA A 64 -3.91 -5.12 9.06
N LYS A 65 -2.69 -5.54 9.39
CA LYS A 65 -1.88 -4.96 10.46
C LYS A 65 -0.61 -4.35 9.89
N LEU A 66 -0.29 -3.13 10.30
CA LEU A 66 1.00 -2.51 10.00
C LEU A 66 2.10 -3.25 10.77
N ILE A 67 3.10 -3.72 10.04
CA ILE A 67 4.26 -4.43 10.58
C ILE A 67 5.48 -3.52 10.63
N ASP A 68 5.70 -2.73 9.58
CA ASP A 68 6.84 -1.82 9.48
C ASP A 68 6.54 -0.64 8.56
N GLN A 69 7.31 0.44 8.72
CA GLN A 69 7.26 1.63 7.88
C GLN A 69 8.65 2.23 7.71
N HIS A 70 8.96 2.63 6.47
CA HIS A 70 10.17 3.38 6.15
C HIS A 70 9.87 4.61 5.32
N GLU A 71 10.49 5.74 5.65
CA GLU A 71 10.43 6.96 4.86
C GLU A 71 11.69 7.13 4.02
N ILE A 72 11.50 7.51 2.75
CA ILE A 72 12.57 7.74 1.79
C ILE A 72 12.41 9.15 1.24
N ARG A 73 13.35 10.04 1.57
CA ARG A 73 13.41 11.37 0.95
C ARG A 73 14.02 11.25 -0.43
N VAL A 74 13.23 11.52 -1.47
CA VAL A 74 13.67 11.42 -2.87
C VAL A 74 14.29 12.75 -3.34
N HIS A 75 13.55 13.85 -3.17
CA HIS A 75 14.04 15.21 -3.47
C HIS A 75 13.23 16.26 -2.69
N GLY A 76 13.50 17.56 -2.94
CA GLY A 76 12.96 18.71 -2.21
C GLY A 76 11.46 18.66 -1.87
N GLY A 77 10.64 18.11 -2.76
CA GLY A 77 9.19 18.02 -2.62
C GLY A 77 8.61 16.60 -2.76
N LEU A 78 9.42 15.55 -2.56
CA LEU A 78 8.92 14.17 -2.57
C LEU A 78 9.57 13.35 -1.47
N THR A 79 8.74 12.92 -0.52
CA THR A 79 9.04 11.81 0.38
C THR A 79 8.16 10.65 -0.04
N ARG A 80 8.70 9.44 -0.07
CA ARG A 80 7.94 8.21 -0.25
C ARG A 80 7.90 7.46 1.07
N VAL A 81 6.79 6.79 1.33
CA VAL A 81 6.60 5.96 2.52
C VAL A 81 6.38 4.53 2.04
N VAL A 82 7.25 3.63 2.46
CA VAL A 82 7.10 2.18 2.28
C VAL A 82 6.37 1.65 3.50
N ARG A 83 5.28 0.93 3.28
CA ARG A 83 4.48 0.24 4.30
C ARG A 83 4.64 -1.25 4.13
N VAL A 84 4.81 -1.96 5.24
CA VAL A 84 4.75 -3.42 5.31
C VAL A 84 3.52 -3.79 6.13
N VAL A 85 2.57 -4.49 5.53
CA VAL A 85 1.33 -4.91 6.21
C VAL A 85 1.11 -6.40 6.09
N ALA A 86 0.59 -7.03 7.14
CA ALA A 86 0.25 -8.45 7.16
C ALA A 86 -1.27 -8.65 7.23
N PHE A 87 -1.74 -9.71 6.59
CA PHE A 87 -3.13 -10.18 6.65
C PHE A 87 -3.16 -11.52 7.39
N ASP A 88 -3.96 -11.59 8.45
CA ASP A 88 -4.10 -12.76 9.32
C ASP A 88 -5.11 -13.80 8.81
#